data_AF-A0A6B3FJQ2-F1
#
_entry.id   AF-A0A6B3FJQ2-F1
#
_cell.length_a   1.000
_cell.length_b   1.000
_cell.length_c   1.000
_cell.angle_alpha   90.00
_cell.angle_beta   90.00
_cell.angle_gamma   90.00
#
_symmetry.space_group_name_H-M   'P 1'
#
loop_
_entity.id
_entity.type
_entity.pdbx_description
1 polymer ?
#
loop_
_entity_poly.entity_id
_entity_poly.type
_entity_poly.pdbx_seq_one_letter_code
_entity_poly.pdbx_strand_id
1 'polypeptide(L)'
;NVFPYESGDPENNATLSAYGQTVWDKLIADNDQIFLTLNGHYWPSGRTTRKNAHGNDVHLHIANYQNRFFGGGGMIRLYHFDLARDTIDVETINPWILAQRPESRSKLAAQHARVTGPVDNFSVPIDFEKRFSGFIPVPVRPARPAGTQLIK
;
A
#
# COMPACT_ATOMS: atom_id res chain seq x y z
N ASN A 1 -1.83 20.00 -18.77
CA ASN A 1 -0.42 19.57 -18.65
C ASN A 1 0.25 20.38 -17.55
N VAL A 2 -0.03 20.07 -16.28
CA VAL A 2 0.58 20.80 -15.17
C VAL A 2 1.85 20.07 -14.77
N PHE A 3 2.97 20.57 -15.27
CA PHE A 3 4.30 20.33 -14.72
C PHE A 3 4.71 21.58 -13.95
N PRO A 4 5.33 21.43 -12.76
CA PRO A 4 5.86 20.19 -12.20
C PRO A 4 4.80 19.26 -11.56
N TYR A 5 4.99 17.95 -11.69
CA TYR A 5 4.25 16.96 -10.92
C TYR A 5 4.69 17.11 -9.45
N GLU A 6 3.91 17.87 -8.68
CA GLU A 6 4.07 17.97 -7.25
C GLU A 6 3.48 16.70 -6.63
N SER A 7 4.31 15.67 -6.46
CA SER A 7 4.05 14.72 -5.38
C SER A 7 4.17 15.50 -4.08
N GLY A 8 3.13 15.51 -3.25
CA GLY A 8 3.21 16.19 -1.95
C GLY A 8 4.37 15.64 -1.09
N ASP A 9 4.67 16.33 0.01
CA ASP A 9 5.68 15.96 1.01
C ASP A 9 5.57 14.46 1.40
N PRO A 10 6.67 13.74 1.66
CA PRO A 10 6.75 12.29 1.48
C PRO A 10 5.94 11.47 2.49
N GLU A 11 5.48 12.08 3.58
CA GLU A 11 4.69 11.46 4.65
C GLU A 11 3.60 12.41 5.15
N ASN A 12 2.36 11.90 5.27
CA ASN A 12 1.20 12.63 5.82
C ASN A 12 0.74 13.85 5.01
N ASN A 13 0.94 13.83 3.70
CA ASN A 13 0.46 14.88 2.79
C ASN A 13 -0.97 14.68 2.28
N ALA A 14 -1.57 13.52 2.54
CA ALA A 14 -2.93 13.21 2.11
C ALA A 14 -3.93 13.54 3.23
N THR A 15 -5.04 14.17 2.85
CA THR A 15 -6.17 14.44 3.73
C THR A 15 -7.40 13.68 3.26
N LEU A 16 -8.31 13.39 4.19
CA LEU A 16 -9.57 12.74 3.84
C LEU A 16 -10.53 13.77 3.24
N SER A 17 -11.17 13.38 2.14
CA SER A 17 -12.37 14.08 1.68
C SER A 17 -13.54 13.85 2.64
N ALA A 18 -14.64 14.59 2.51
CA ALA A 18 -15.85 14.33 3.30
C ALA A 18 -16.36 12.88 3.15
N TYR A 19 -16.23 12.32 1.95
CA TYR A 19 -16.53 10.91 1.71
C TYR A 19 -15.53 9.99 2.42
N GLY A 20 -14.22 10.26 2.29
CA GLY A 20 -13.18 9.50 2.98
C GLY A 20 -13.35 9.52 4.51
N GLN A 21 -13.76 10.66 5.06
CA GLN A 21 -14.08 10.82 6.48
C GLN A 21 -15.31 9.99 6.88
N THR A 22 -16.35 9.96 6.05
CA THR A 22 -17.54 9.12 6.29
C THR A 22 -17.19 7.63 6.33
N VAL A 23 -16.35 7.15 5.40
CA VAL A 23 -15.90 5.74 5.39
C VAL A 23 -14.98 5.47 6.58
N TRP A 24 -14.14 6.44 6.95
CA TRP A 24 -13.30 6.34 8.14
C TRP A 24 -14.15 6.12 9.40
N ASP A 25 -15.13 6.99 9.63
CA ASP A 25 -15.96 6.96 10.83
C ASP A 25 -16.89 5.75 10.90
N LYS A 26 -17.42 5.29 9.76
CA LYS A 26 -18.44 4.22 9.74
C LYS A 26 -17.89 2.81 9.57
N LEU A 27 -16.64 2.69 9.13
CA LEU A 27 -16.05 1.39 8.80
C LEU A 27 -14.62 1.27 9.32
N ILE A 28 -13.72 2.20 9.00
CA ILE A 28 -12.29 1.95 9.22
C ILE A 28 -11.89 2.08 10.68
N ALA A 29 -12.36 3.11 11.39
CA ALA A 29 -11.88 3.45 12.72
C ALA A 29 -12.09 2.32 13.74
N ASP A 30 -13.23 1.63 13.70
CA ASP A 30 -13.59 0.60 14.69
C ASP A 30 -13.23 -0.83 14.25
N ASN A 31 -12.69 -1.01 13.04
CA ASN A 31 -12.39 -2.34 12.51
C ASN A 31 -10.89 -2.61 12.48
N ASP A 32 -10.40 -3.35 13.48
CA ASP A 32 -8.96 -3.56 13.64
C ASP A 32 -8.31 -4.40 12.54
N GLN A 33 -9.08 -5.16 11.76
CA GLN A 33 -8.55 -5.89 10.60
C GLN A 33 -8.10 -4.98 9.44
N ILE A 34 -8.53 -3.72 9.42
CA ILE A 34 -8.19 -2.78 8.34
C ILE A 34 -6.87 -2.08 8.69
N PHE A 35 -5.83 -2.31 7.90
CA PHE A 35 -4.49 -1.75 8.12
C PHE A 35 -3.96 -0.94 6.92
N LEU A 36 -4.59 -1.08 5.75
CA LEU A 36 -4.21 -0.41 4.51
C LEU A 36 -5.45 -0.09 3.69
N THR A 37 -5.53 1.12 3.14
CA THR A 37 -6.52 1.49 2.12
C THR A 37 -5.83 2.00 0.87
N LEU A 38 -6.39 1.64 -0.30
CA LEU A 38 -5.91 2.03 -1.61
C LEU A 38 -6.98 2.86 -2.31
N ASN A 39 -6.67 4.10 -2.61
CA ASN A 39 -7.62 5.08 -3.11
C ASN A 39 -7.16 5.67 -4.45
N GLY A 40 -8.12 6.27 -5.18
CA GLY A 40 -7.88 6.99 -6.43
C GLY A 40 -8.85 8.15 -6.59
N HIS A 41 -9.17 8.52 -7.84
CA HIS A 41 -10.11 9.58 -8.23
C HIS A 41 -9.68 11.01 -7.87
N TYR A 42 -9.26 11.26 -6.63
CA TYR A 42 -8.74 12.55 -6.17
C TYR A 42 -7.27 12.74 -6.57
N TRP A 43 -6.81 13.98 -6.45
CA TRP A 43 -5.45 14.42 -6.76
C TRP A 43 -5.00 15.43 -5.69
N PRO A 44 -3.70 15.50 -5.34
CA PRO A 44 -2.57 14.71 -5.84
C PRO A 44 -2.50 13.28 -5.27
N SER A 45 -1.60 12.46 -5.83
CA SER A 45 -1.18 11.22 -5.17
C SER A 45 -0.51 11.56 -3.84
N GLY A 46 -0.67 10.69 -2.85
CA GLY A 46 -0.22 10.97 -1.49
C GLY A 46 -0.43 9.80 -0.56
N ARG A 47 0.03 9.96 0.68
CA ARG A 47 -0.18 9.01 1.76
C ARG A 47 -0.30 9.72 3.10
N THR A 48 -1.06 9.11 3.99
CA THR A 48 -1.11 9.48 5.41
C THR A 48 -1.33 8.24 6.25
N THR A 49 -0.97 8.32 7.52
CA THR A 49 -1.22 7.25 8.49
C THR A 49 -2.10 7.80 9.60
N ARG A 50 -3.12 7.04 9.99
CA ARG A 50 -3.99 7.37 11.13
C ARG A 50 -4.10 6.18 12.07
N LYS A 51 -4.23 6.46 13.36
CA LYS A 51 -4.53 5.45 14.38
C LYS A 51 -6.02 5.11 14.36
N ASN A 52 -6.36 3.82 14.32
CA ASN A 52 -7.72 3.35 14.52
C ASN A 52 -8.10 3.39 16.03
N ALA A 53 -9.34 3.03 16.37
CA ALA A 53 -9.83 3.00 17.76
C ALA A 53 -9.08 1.99 18.67
N HIS A 54 -8.29 1.09 18.08
CA HIS A 54 -7.51 0.08 18.77
C HIS A 54 -6.04 0.51 18.95
N GLY A 55 -5.66 1.71 18.51
CA GLY A 55 -4.29 2.24 18.60
C GLY A 55 -3.33 1.69 17.55
N ASN A 56 -3.83 0.95 16.56
CA ASN A 56 -3.04 0.42 15.46
C ASN A 56 -3.01 1.39 14.27
N ASP A 57 -1.90 1.40 13.53
CA ASP A 57 -1.79 2.22 12.32
C ASP A 57 -2.65 1.67 11.18
N VAL A 58 -3.29 2.60 10.49
CA VAL A 58 -3.97 2.38 9.20
C VAL A 58 -3.29 3.29 8.18
N HIS A 59 -2.68 2.66 7.19
CA HIS A 59 -2.02 3.34 6.08
C HIS A 59 -3.05 3.72 5.01
N LEU A 60 -3.17 5.00 4.70
CA LEU A 60 -4.17 5.54 3.79
C LEU A 60 -3.46 6.09 2.56
N HIS A 61 -3.44 5.31 1.48
CA HIS A 61 -2.69 5.64 0.27
C HIS A 61 -3.64 6.07 -0.84
N ILE A 62 -3.28 7.11 -1.59
CA ILE A 62 -3.94 7.51 -2.82
C ILE A 62 -2.95 7.51 -3.98
N ALA A 63 -3.35 6.88 -5.09
CA ALA A 63 -2.59 6.84 -6.34
C ALA A 63 -3.47 7.37 -7.47
N ASN A 64 -3.03 8.45 -8.11
CA ASN A 64 -3.66 9.00 -9.29
C ASN A 64 -2.61 9.58 -10.24
N TYR A 65 -2.52 8.98 -11.44
CA TYR A 65 -1.49 9.27 -12.43
C TYR A 65 -2.00 10.00 -13.67
N GLN A 66 -3.27 10.41 -13.69
CA GLN A 66 -3.94 10.97 -14.87
C GLN A 66 -3.23 12.21 -15.46
N ASN A 67 -2.44 12.93 -14.67
CA ASN A 67 -1.70 14.13 -15.10
C ASN A 67 -0.28 13.83 -15.62
N ARG A 68 0.18 12.58 -15.60
CA ARG A 68 1.52 12.21 -16.09
C ARG A 68 1.59 12.20 -17.62
N PHE A 69 2.81 12.20 -18.16
CA PHE A 69 3.06 12.04 -19.59
C PHE A 69 2.39 10.79 -20.17
N PHE A 70 2.20 10.79 -21.48
CA PHE A 70 1.58 9.68 -22.22
C PHE A 70 0.12 9.42 -21.79
N GLY A 71 -0.64 10.48 -21.49
CA GLY A 71 -2.04 10.37 -21.04
C GLY A 71 -2.17 9.65 -19.71
N GLY A 72 -1.24 9.88 -18.78
CA GLY A 72 -1.10 9.14 -17.53
C GLY A 72 -0.24 7.89 -17.61
N GLY A 73 0.17 7.48 -18.82
CA GLY A 73 1.20 6.49 -19.06
C GLY A 73 0.86 5.06 -18.68
N GLY A 74 -0.38 4.76 -18.28
CA GLY A 74 -0.76 3.42 -17.83
C GLY A 74 0.07 2.95 -16.63
N MET A 75 0.41 3.88 -15.72
CA MET A 75 1.21 3.58 -14.54
C MET A 75 0.49 2.58 -13.61
N ILE A 76 1.25 1.68 -13.01
CA ILE A 76 0.77 0.68 -12.04
C ILE A 76 1.56 0.87 -10.74
N ARG A 77 0.86 0.89 -9.60
CA ARG A 77 1.48 0.81 -8.27
C ARG A 77 1.42 -0.62 -7.75
N LEU A 78 2.58 -1.15 -7.40
CA LEU A 78 2.77 -2.50 -6.86
C LEU A 78 3.02 -2.40 -5.35
N TYR A 79 2.44 -3.34 -4.61
CA TYR A 79 2.63 -3.52 -3.18
C TYR A 79 3.16 -4.93 -2.96
N HIS A 80 4.41 -5.04 -2.51
CA HIS A 80 5.05 -6.30 -2.20
C HIS A 80 5.11 -6.49 -0.69
N PHE A 81 4.39 -7.50 -0.20
CA PHE A 81 4.35 -7.86 1.22
C PHE A 81 5.48 -8.86 1.50
N ASP A 82 6.54 -8.38 2.13
CA ASP A 82 7.66 -9.22 2.55
C ASP A 82 7.50 -9.54 4.04
N LEU A 83 6.93 -10.72 4.30
CA LEU A 83 6.66 -11.19 5.66
C LEU A 83 7.93 -11.54 6.45
N ALA A 84 9.06 -11.78 5.76
CA ALA A 84 10.32 -12.10 6.43
C ALA A 84 11.06 -10.83 6.88
N ARG A 85 10.85 -9.71 6.16
CA ARG A 85 11.40 -8.40 6.50
C ARG A 85 10.43 -7.50 7.26
N ASP A 86 9.22 -7.95 7.57
CA ASP A 86 8.17 -7.13 8.20
C ASP A 86 7.99 -5.78 7.49
N THR A 87 7.91 -5.84 6.15
CA THR A 87 7.89 -4.64 5.30
C THR A 87 6.92 -4.80 4.13
N ILE A 88 6.24 -3.72 3.79
CA ILE A 88 5.53 -3.57 2.52
C ILE A 88 6.33 -2.62 1.63
N ASP A 89 6.90 -3.12 0.54
CA ASP A 89 7.57 -2.29 -0.46
C ASP A 89 6.57 -1.83 -1.52
N VAL A 90 6.55 -0.52 -1.77
CA VAL A 90 5.63 0.11 -2.71
C VAL A 90 6.44 0.72 -3.84
N GLU A 91 6.10 0.37 -5.08
CA GLU A 91 6.71 0.96 -6.26
C GLU A 91 5.69 1.29 -7.35
N THR A 92 5.90 2.42 -8.04
CA THR A 92 5.11 2.82 -9.22
C THR A 92 5.93 2.62 -10.49
N ILE A 93 5.38 1.86 -11.44
CA ILE A 93 6.04 1.49 -12.69
C ILE A 93 5.18 1.82 -13.92
N ASN A 94 5.84 1.93 -15.07
CA ASN A 94 5.20 1.91 -16.38
C ASN A 94 5.48 0.56 -17.07
N PRO A 95 4.52 -0.38 -17.12
CA PRO A 95 4.75 -1.70 -17.68
C PRO A 95 5.06 -1.65 -19.18
N TRP A 96 4.45 -0.72 -19.93
CA TRP A 96 4.66 -0.59 -21.38
C TRP A 96 6.09 -0.12 -21.71
N ILE A 97 6.62 0.83 -20.95
CA ILE A 97 8.01 1.26 -21.11
C ILE A 97 8.97 0.15 -20.67
N LEU A 98 8.68 -0.54 -19.56
CA LEU A 98 9.51 -1.62 -19.04
C LEU A 98 9.58 -2.83 -20.00
N ALA A 99 8.53 -3.07 -20.79
CA ALA A 99 8.52 -4.12 -21.81
C ALA A 99 9.43 -3.82 -23.03
N GLN A 100 9.83 -2.57 -23.23
CA GLN A 100 10.76 -2.20 -24.30
C GLN A 100 12.21 -2.51 -23.92
N ARG A 101 13.08 -2.73 -24.91
CA ARG A 101 14.51 -2.89 -24.67
C ARG A 101 15.09 -1.60 -24.07
N PRO A 102 15.98 -1.66 -23.06
CA PRO A 102 16.53 -0.46 -22.43
C PRO A 102 17.14 0.55 -23.42
N GLU A 103 17.86 0.06 -24.42
CA GLU A 103 18.50 0.85 -25.48
C GLU A 103 17.53 1.53 -26.45
N SER A 104 16.28 1.06 -26.53
CA SER A 104 15.26 1.65 -27.40
C SER A 104 14.43 2.74 -26.71
N ARG A 105 14.63 2.97 -25.41
CA ARG A 105 13.87 3.96 -24.64
C ARG A 105 14.46 5.36 -24.84
N SER A 106 13.60 6.35 -25.08
CA SER A 106 14.03 7.75 -24.99
C SER A 106 14.43 8.09 -23.55
N LYS A 107 15.24 9.14 -23.36
CA LYS A 107 15.63 9.62 -22.01
C LYS A 107 14.40 9.85 -21.11
N LEU A 108 13.35 10.45 -21.68
CA LEU A 108 12.10 10.69 -20.97
C LEU A 108 11.39 9.37 -20.62
N ALA A 109 11.28 8.43 -21.57
CA ALA A 109 10.67 7.14 -21.29
C ALA A 109 11.43 6.40 -20.18
N ALA A 110 12.76 6.37 -20.22
CA ALA A 110 13.59 5.75 -19.19
C ALA A 110 13.33 6.33 -17.78
N GLN A 111 13.18 7.65 -17.66
CA GLN A 111 12.85 8.33 -16.39
C GLN A 111 11.43 8.01 -15.88
N HIS A 112 10.52 7.60 -16.77
CA HIS A 112 9.14 7.26 -16.45
C HIS A 112 8.89 5.75 -16.34
N ALA A 113 9.91 4.91 -16.58
CA ALA A 113 9.79 3.46 -16.48
C ALA A 113 9.54 3.00 -15.03
N ARG A 114 10.22 3.65 -14.07
CA ARG A 114 10.02 3.50 -12.62
C ARG A 114 10.05 4.89 -12.00
N VAL A 115 9.03 5.23 -11.22
CA VAL A 115 8.97 6.53 -10.54
C VAL A 115 9.64 6.39 -9.18
N THR A 116 10.63 7.23 -8.90
CA THR A 116 11.46 7.16 -7.68
C THR A 116 11.13 8.23 -6.64
N GLY A 117 10.07 9.01 -6.85
CA GLY A 117 9.63 10.02 -5.88
C GLY A 117 9.11 9.35 -4.61
N PRO A 118 9.19 10.01 -3.44
CA PRO A 118 8.91 9.38 -2.15
C PRO A 118 7.43 9.03 -1.92
N VAL A 119 6.52 9.57 -2.73
CA VAL A 119 5.10 9.18 -2.77
C VAL A 119 4.87 7.93 -3.64
N ASP A 120 5.83 7.58 -4.49
CA ASP A 120 5.73 6.55 -5.53
C ASP A 120 6.68 5.37 -5.35
N ASN A 121 7.74 5.54 -4.56
CA ASN A 121 8.68 4.51 -4.19
C ASN A 121 9.04 4.68 -2.71
N PHE A 122 8.50 3.79 -1.86
CA PHE A 122 8.69 3.84 -0.42
C PHE A 122 8.41 2.48 0.20
N SER A 123 8.84 2.32 1.45
CA SER A 123 8.59 1.12 2.25
C SER A 123 7.78 1.47 3.49
N VAL A 124 6.94 0.55 3.92
CA VAL A 124 6.16 0.65 5.16
C VAL A 124 6.61 -0.47 6.09
N PRO A 125 7.27 -0.17 7.22
CA PRO A 125 7.57 -1.17 8.23
C PRO A 125 6.28 -1.60 8.93
N ILE A 126 6.07 -2.90 9.07
CA ILE A 126 4.89 -3.48 9.72
C ILE A 126 5.24 -4.83 10.31
N ASP A 127 5.18 -4.93 11.64
CA ASP A 127 5.29 -6.20 12.37
C ASP A 127 4.01 -7.01 12.10
N PHE A 128 4.06 -7.95 11.15
CA PHE A 128 2.88 -8.70 10.73
C PHE A 128 2.39 -9.65 11.83
N GLU A 129 3.28 -10.24 12.61
CA GLU A 129 2.86 -11.12 13.70
C GLU A 129 2.05 -10.34 14.73
N LYS A 130 2.59 -9.22 15.21
CA LYS A 130 1.91 -8.36 16.18
C LYS A 130 0.64 -7.74 15.61
N ARG A 131 0.72 -7.17 14.40
CA ARG A 131 -0.40 -6.43 13.79
C ARG A 131 -1.65 -7.29 13.61
N PHE A 132 -1.47 -8.58 13.34
CA PHE A 132 -2.56 -9.49 13.00
C PHE A 132 -2.87 -10.50 14.11
N SER A 133 -2.12 -10.50 15.23
CA SER A 133 -2.29 -11.41 16.37
C SER A 133 -3.69 -11.38 17.02
N GLY A 134 -4.39 -10.24 16.97
CA GLY A 134 -5.69 -10.06 17.61
C GLY A 134 -6.87 -10.73 16.88
N PHE A 135 -6.70 -11.12 15.61
CA PHE A 135 -7.79 -11.67 14.79
C PHE A 135 -7.37 -12.77 13.81
N ILE A 136 -6.08 -13.10 13.69
CA ILE A 136 -5.66 -14.36 13.06
C ILE A 136 -6.10 -15.50 13.98
N PRO A 137 -6.93 -16.46 13.52
CA PRO A 137 -7.27 -17.61 14.32
C PRO A 137 -6.00 -18.40 14.64
N VAL A 138 -5.73 -18.64 15.92
CA VAL A 138 -4.73 -19.63 16.31
C VAL A 138 -5.18 -20.98 15.76
N PRO A 139 -4.38 -21.69 14.94
CA PRO A 139 -4.76 -22.99 14.43
C PRO A 139 -5.12 -23.91 15.59
N VAL A 140 -6.39 -24.32 15.69
CA VAL A 140 -6.83 -25.28 16.70
C VAL A 140 -6.12 -26.59 16.38
N ARG A 141 -5.18 -27.02 17.24
CA ARG A 141 -4.56 -28.34 17.06
C ARG A 141 -5.68 -29.39 17.09
N PRO A 142 -5.76 -30.31 16.11
CA PRO A 142 -6.72 -31.40 16.16
C PRO A 142 -6.51 -32.19 17.45
N ALA A 143 -7.61 -32.58 18.10
CA ALA A 143 -7.56 -33.39 19.31
C ALA A 143 -6.76 -34.66 19.03
N ARG A 144 -5.73 -34.93 19.84
CA ARG A 144 -5.04 -36.22 19.77
C ARG A 144 -6.01 -37.30 20.24
N PRO A 145 -6.22 -38.39 19.49
CA PRO A 145 -7.09 -39.47 19.94
C PRO A 145 -6.55 -40.02 21.27
N ALA A 146 -7.41 -40.10 22.29
CA ALA A 146 -7.03 -40.57 23.62
C ALA A 146 -6.40 -41.98 23.60
N GLY A 147 -6.81 -42.84 22.66
CA GLY A 147 -6.27 -44.19 22.48
C GLY A 147 -4.79 -44.25 22.05
N THR A 148 -4.25 -43.17 21.50
CA THR A 148 -2.82 -43.06 21.12
C THR A 148 -1.95 -42.37 22.17
N GLN A 149 -2.54 -41.91 23.29
CA GLN A 149 -1.81 -41.19 24.34
C GLN A 149 -1.67 -41.98 25.65
N LEU A 150 -2.21 -43.20 25.73
CA LEU A 150 -2.01 -44.09 26.86
C LEU A 150 -0.65 -44.80 26.72
N ILE A 151 0.29 -44.46 27.61
CA ILE A 151 1.49 -45.27 27.82
C ILE A 151 1.04 -46.51 28.60
N LYS A 152 1.33 -47.69 28.06
CA LYS A 152 1.08 -48.98 28.74
C LYS A 152 2.01 -49.18 29.92
#